data_AF-A0A662I787-F1
#
_entry.id   AF-A0A662I787-F1
#
_cell.length_a   1.000
_cell.length_b   1.000
_cell.length_c   1.000
_cell.angle_alpha   90.00
_cell.angle_beta   90.00
_cell.angle_gamma   90.00
#
_symmetry.space_group_name_H-M   'P 1'
#
loop_
_entity.id
_entity.type
_entity.pdbx_description
1 polymer ?
#
loop_
_entity_poly.entity_id
_entity_poly.type
_entity_poly.pdbx_seq_one_letter_code
_entity_poly.pdbx_strand_id
1 'polypeptide(L)'
;NLMQKNVKLNNLNAAVFNTDANLLLHYFSFRGKKADIIDIDPFGSPVPFIQGALNALKNGGMLCVTATDMPPLVGIYPSVCLRKYGSVSLKTEYARELAVRILVRHIMVEAGKFGLSCTPLFVQSSDHYVRVCCQVFKNRTKATKQVKSQAYVMHCFKCLYREIVKHPTANTCPDCGASVQYAGPLWPGKLWNPEFVDIMLEEYEKRPYLSTRGVKILKYIKNEINAFPLHYTTDELASRFNLMEEPSRKKIVKKLKEAGDSHASLTHFHDKGFRSSFKARKILELIQNHRF
;
A
#
# COMPACT_ATOMS: atom_id res chain seq x y z
N ASN A 1 15.97 28.52 -15.22
CA ASN A 1 15.34 27.18 -15.07
C ASN A 1 16.40 26.20 -14.55
N LEU A 2 16.29 25.76 -13.29
CA LEU A 2 17.27 24.87 -12.62
C LEU A 2 17.35 23.49 -13.27
N MET A 3 16.21 22.92 -13.71
CA MET A 3 16.17 21.62 -14.37
C MET A 3 16.99 21.61 -15.66
N GLN A 4 16.88 22.65 -16.49
CA GLN A 4 17.68 22.75 -17.71
C GLN A 4 19.18 22.85 -17.42
N LYS A 5 19.58 23.54 -16.34
CA LYS A 5 20.99 23.57 -15.93
C LYS A 5 21.47 22.17 -15.52
N ASN A 6 20.67 21.43 -14.75
CA ASN A 6 21.02 20.07 -14.33
C ASN A 6 21.12 19.11 -15.52
N VAL A 7 20.23 19.21 -16.51
CA VAL A 7 20.31 18.41 -17.75
C VAL A 7 21.62 18.67 -18.48
N LYS A 8 22.02 19.94 -18.63
CA LYS A 8 23.30 20.33 -19.26
C LYS A 8 24.51 19.85 -18.45
N LEU A 9 24.51 20.06 -17.13
CA LEU A 9 25.60 19.65 -16.24
C LEU A 9 25.86 18.14 -16.27
N ASN A 10 24.82 17.34 -16.50
CA ASN A 10 24.91 15.87 -16.54
C ASN A 10 24.98 15.32 -17.98
N ASN A 11 25.10 16.16 -19.01
CA ASN A 11 25.16 15.76 -20.43
C ASN A 11 24.02 14.82 -20.86
N LEU A 12 22.80 15.09 -20.40
CA LEU A 12 21.63 14.25 -20.68
C LEU A 12 20.85 14.75 -21.90
N ASN A 13 20.33 13.82 -22.70
CA ASN A 13 19.33 14.12 -23.72
C ASN A 13 17.92 14.07 -23.11
N ALA A 14 17.47 15.19 -22.53
CA ALA A 14 16.17 15.29 -21.87
C ALA A 14 15.42 16.55 -22.26
N ALA A 15 14.11 16.41 -22.49
CA ALA A 15 13.20 17.54 -22.69
C ALA A 15 12.68 18.06 -21.34
N VAL A 16 12.72 19.39 -21.16
CA VAL A 16 12.22 20.05 -19.94
C VAL A 16 11.05 20.95 -20.33
N PHE A 17 9.93 20.79 -19.64
CA PHE A 17 8.71 21.57 -19.85
C PHE A 17 8.42 22.40 -18.60
N ASN A 18 8.07 23.67 -18.78
CA ASN A 18 7.58 24.55 -17.72
C ASN A 18 6.10 24.83 -17.98
N THR A 19 5.24 23.94 -17.51
CA THR A 19 3.80 24.01 -17.71
C THR A 19 3.09 23.20 -16.62
N ASP A 20 1.78 23.38 -16.50
CA ASP A 20 0.96 22.54 -15.64
C ASP A 20 1.06 21.05 -16.06
N ALA A 21 1.19 20.17 -15.07
CA ALA A 21 1.39 18.76 -15.30
C ALA A 21 0.18 18.10 -16.01
N ASN A 22 -1.05 18.47 -15.66
CA ASN A 22 -2.23 17.93 -16.33
C ASN A 22 -2.29 18.38 -17.79
N LEU A 23 -2.02 19.67 -18.07
CA LEU A 23 -1.93 20.15 -19.44
C LEU A 23 -0.89 19.37 -20.25
N LEU A 24 0.29 19.11 -19.69
CA LEU A 24 1.34 18.35 -20.35
C LEU A 24 0.93 16.90 -20.64
N LEU A 25 0.33 16.23 -19.65
CA LEU A 25 -0.14 14.84 -19.77
C LEU A 25 -1.23 14.72 -20.86
N HIS A 26 -2.20 15.63 -20.86
CA HIS A 26 -3.23 15.66 -21.90
C HIS A 26 -2.67 15.98 -23.28
N TYR A 27 -1.72 16.90 -23.38
CA TYR A 27 -1.04 17.23 -24.64
C TYR A 27 -0.30 16.02 -25.21
N PHE A 28 0.49 15.30 -24.41
CA PHE A 28 1.21 14.11 -24.86
C PHE A 28 0.26 12.98 -25.28
N SER A 29 -0.81 12.77 -24.51
CA SER A 29 -1.87 11.82 -24.87
C SER A 29 -2.51 12.17 -26.22
N PHE A 30 -2.88 13.44 -26.42
CA PHE A 30 -3.50 13.93 -27.65
C PHE A 30 -2.57 13.79 -28.88
N ARG A 31 -1.28 14.08 -28.71
CA ARG A 31 -0.27 13.94 -29.78
C ARG A 31 0.14 12.48 -30.06
N GLY A 32 -0.44 11.50 -29.36
CA GLY A 32 -0.07 10.09 -29.47
C GLY A 32 1.33 9.76 -28.91
N LYS A 33 2.00 10.72 -28.27
CA LYS A 33 3.34 10.59 -27.70
C LYS A 33 3.28 10.09 -26.25
N LYS A 34 2.65 8.92 -26.07
CA LYS A 34 2.45 8.31 -24.75
C LYS A 34 3.77 7.78 -24.17
N ALA A 35 3.90 7.78 -22.85
CA ALA A 35 5.09 7.30 -22.15
C ALA A 35 4.99 5.82 -21.76
N ASP A 36 6.14 5.15 -21.64
CA ASP A 36 6.23 3.78 -21.12
C ASP A 36 6.12 3.76 -19.58
N ILE A 37 6.67 4.80 -18.93
CA ILE A 37 6.63 4.97 -17.48
C ILE A 37 6.24 6.41 -17.17
N ILE A 38 5.34 6.62 -16.22
CA ILE A 38 5.00 7.94 -15.67
C ILE A 38 5.15 7.88 -14.15
N ASP A 39 5.87 8.85 -13.58
CA ASP A 39 6.09 9.01 -12.15
C ASP A 39 5.45 10.30 -11.65
N ILE A 40 4.47 10.16 -10.75
CA ILE A 40 3.70 11.27 -10.17
C ILE A 40 4.12 11.42 -8.71
N ASP A 41 4.89 12.47 -8.42
CA ASP A 41 5.43 12.78 -7.10
C ASP A 41 5.11 14.22 -6.65
N PRO A 42 3.85 14.50 -6.25
CA PRO A 42 3.45 15.83 -5.87
C PRO A 42 3.60 16.07 -4.36
N PHE A 43 3.59 17.36 -3.99
CA PHE A 43 3.31 17.74 -2.61
C PHE A 43 1.83 17.48 -2.28
N GLY A 44 1.59 16.62 -1.30
CA GLY A 44 0.27 16.20 -0.88
C GLY A 44 -0.30 15.02 -1.69
N SER A 45 -1.45 15.25 -2.31
CA SER A 45 -2.25 14.20 -2.93
C SER A 45 -1.94 14.05 -4.42
N PRO A 46 -1.78 12.80 -4.92
CA PRO A 46 -1.60 12.54 -6.35
C PRO A 46 -2.90 12.54 -7.16
N VAL A 47 -4.06 12.52 -6.48
CA VAL A 47 -5.39 12.39 -7.11
C VAL A 47 -5.59 13.30 -8.34
N PRO A 48 -5.21 14.60 -8.31
CA PRO A 48 -5.44 15.49 -9.44
C PRO A 48 -4.73 15.10 -10.74
N PHE A 49 -3.69 14.25 -10.70
CA PHE A 49 -2.85 13.92 -11.85
C PHE A 49 -3.08 12.51 -12.39
N ILE A 50 -3.77 11.65 -11.63
CA ILE A 50 -3.90 10.22 -11.95
C ILE A 50 -4.61 9.99 -13.29
N GLN A 51 -5.72 10.69 -13.56
CA GLN A 51 -6.45 10.52 -14.82
C GLN A 51 -5.66 10.97 -16.05
N GLY A 52 -4.94 12.10 -15.93
CA GLY A 52 -4.05 12.59 -16.97
C GLY A 52 -2.94 11.58 -17.27
N ALA A 53 -2.32 11.05 -16.20
CA ALA A 53 -1.25 10.05 -16.30
C ALA A 53 -1.73 8.75 -16.97
N LEU A 54 -2.89 8.22 -16.56
CA LEU A 54 -3.48 7.02 -17.15
C LEU A 54 -3.73 7.16 -18.65
N ASN A 55 -4.18 8.34 -19.11
CA ASN A 55 -4.40 8.59 -20.53
C ASN A 55 -3.08 8.76 -21.31
N ALA A 56 -2.07 9.36 -20.70
CA ALA A 56 -0.75 9.58 -21.29
C ALA A 56 0.17 8.33 -21.27
N LEU A 57 -0.27 7.23 -20.65
CA LEU A 57 0.51 6.00 -20.54
C LEU A 57 0.24 5.06 -21.73
N LYS A 58 1.29 4.40 -22.22
CA LYS A 58 1.16 3.32 -23.22
C LYS A 58 0.46 2.10 -22.62
N ASN A 59 -0.12 1.27 -23.50
CA ASN A 59 -0.62 -0.03 -23.08
C ASN A 59 0.53 -0.91 -22.59
N GLY A 60 0.43 -1.46 -21.38
CA GLY A 60 1.50 -2.21 -20.72
C GLY A 60 2.51 -1.35 -19.96
N GLY A 61 2.34 -0.02 -19.97
CA GLY A 61 3.21 0.91 -19.25
C GLY A 61 3.05 0.84 -17.72
N MET A 62 3.97 1.50 -17.02
CA MET A 62 4.01 1.56 -15.56
C MET A 62 3.66 2.95 -15.04
N LEU A 63 2.72 3.01 -14.10
CA LEU A 63 2.36 4.21 -13.36
C LEU A 63 2.94 4.12 -11.95
N CYS A 64 3.82 5.05 -11.60
CA CYS A 64 4.35 5.25 -10.25
C CYS A 64 3.67 6.46 -9.62
N VAL A 65 3.18 6.31 -8.39
CA VAL A 65 2.45 7.35 -7.67
C VAL A 65 2.96 7.45 -6.25
N THR A 66 3.35 8.64 -5.83
CA THR A 66 3.64 8.97 -4.43
C THR A 66 2.48 9.76 -3.83
N ALA A 67 2.09 9.44 -2.60
CA ALA A 67 1.22 10.27 -1.78
C ALA A 67 1.93 10.67 -0.49
N THR A 68 2.01 11.97 -0.24
CA THR A 68 2.57 12.56 0.98
C THR A 68 1.48 13.13 1.89
N ASP A 69 0.21 13.20 1.44
CA ASP A 69 -0.94 13.55 2.28
C ASP A 69 -1.43 12.39 3.15
N MET A 70 -0.55 11.91 4.02
CA MET A 70 -0.81 10.79 4.91
C MET A 70 -1.93 11.02 5.95
N PRO A 71 -2.13 12.22 6.55
CA PRO A 71 -3.12 12.37 7.62
C PRO A 71 -4.56 11.96 7.24
N PRO A 72 -5.11 12.31 6.06
CA PRO A 72 -6.35 11.71 5.56
C PRO A 72 -6.27 10.18 5.44
N LEU A 73 -5.23 9.63 4.81
CA LEU A 73 -5.13 8.20 4.49
C LEU A 73 -4.97 7.30 5.73
N VAL A 74 -4.39 7.81 6.83
CA VAL A 74 -4.18 7.05 8.08
C VAL A 74 -5.27 7.27 9.14
N GLY A 75 -6.37 7.91 8.77
CA GLY A 75 -7.54 8.06 9.64
C GLY A 75 -7.53 9.28 10.57
N ILE A 76 -6.61 10.25 10.41
CA ILE A 76 -6.65 11.52 11.16
C ILE A 76 -7.78 12.41 10.63
N TYR A 77 -7.97 12.45 9.31
CA TYR A 77 -9.06 13.20 8.66
C TYR A 77 -9.90 12.31 7.72
N PRO A 78 -10.75 11.42 8.26
CA PRO A 78 -11.52 10.46 7.45
C PRO A 78 -12.44 11.13 6.42
N SER A 79 -13.03 12.28 6.76
CA SER A 79 -13.88 13.04 5.82
C SER A 79 -13.10 13.57 4.62
N VAL A 80 -11.82 13.92 4.80
CA VAL A 80 -10.92 14.32 3.70
C VAL A 80 -10.55 13.11 2.86
N CYS A 81 -10.30 11.95 3.50
CA CYS A 81 -10.04 10.70 2.79
C CYS A 81 -11.23 10.33 1.89
N LEU A 82 -12.45 10.46 2.42
CA LEU A 82 -13.68 10.22 1.66
C LEU A 82 -13.79 11.15 0.45
N ARG A 83 -13.59 12.46 0.64
CA ARG A 83 -13.69 13.43 -0.48
C ARG A 83 -12.66 13.23 -1.57
N LYS A 84 -11.40 12.93 -1.21
CA LYS A 84 -10.30 12.79 -2.17
C LYS A 84 -10.23 11.41 -2.82
N TYR A 85 -10.35 10.35 -2.01
CA TYR A 85 -10.07 8.97 -2.42
C TYR A 85 -11.34 8.12 -2.59
N GLY A 86 -12.50 8.63 -2.16
CA GLY A 86 -13.77 7.88 -2.18
C GLY A 86 -13.76 6.69 -1.22
N SER A 87 -13.01 6.80 -0.12
CA SER A 87 -12.82 5.72 0.87
C SER A 87 -12.78 6.30 2.28
N VAL A 88 -13.26 5.53 3.26
CA VAL A 88 -13.13 5.83 4.68
C VAL A 88 -11.87 5.17 5.22
N SER A 89 -11.00 5.95 5.85
CA SER A 89 -9.81 5.46 6.56
C SER A 89 -10.12 5.29 8.06
N LEU A 90 -9.38 4.41 8.72
CA LEU A 90 -9.43 4.21 10.17
C LEU A 90 -8.05 4.43 10.78
N LYS A 91 -8.01 5.03 11.97
CA LYS A 91 -6.79 5.21 12.76
C LYS A 91 -6.49 3.92 13.54
N THR A 92 -5.86 2.98 12.86
CA THR A 92 -5.44 1.67 13.40
C THR A 92 -3.92 1.53 13.41
N GLU A 93 -3.41 0.52 14.09
CA GLU A 93 -1.98 0.16 14.10
C GLU A 93 -1.46 -0.17 12.69
N TYR A 94 -2.34 -0.66 11.81
CA TYR A 94 -2.05 -0.96 10.40
C TYR A 94 -2.50 0.12 9.42
N ALA A 95 -2.72 1.36 9.88
CA ALA A 95 -3.26 2.44 9.05
C ALA A 95 -2.39 2.78 7.82
N ARG A 96 -1.06 2.58 7.88
CA ARG A 96 -0.17 2.76 6.72
C ARG A 96 -0.45 1.74 5.60
N GLU A 97 -0.84 0.52 5.96
CA GLU A 97 -1.27 -0.48 4.97
C GLU A 97 -2.66 -0.13 4.40
N LEU A 98 -3.59 0.34 5.24
CA LEU A 98 -4.88 0.85 4.78
C LEU A 98 -4.69 2.00 3.77
N ALA A 99 -3.79 2.94 4.06
CA ALA A 99 -3.45 4.04 3.17
C ALA A 99 -3.04 3.56 1.77
N VAL A 100 -2.12 2.60 1.70
CA VAL A 100 -1.68 1.99 0.43
C VAL A 100 -2.84 1.29 -0.28
N ARG A 101 -3.63 0.49 0.43
CA ARG A 101 -4.76 -0.24 -0.16
C ARG A 101 -5.86 0.70 -0.68
N ILE A 102 -6.09 1.82 -0.02
CA ILE A 102 -7.01 2.88 -0.46
C ILE A 102 -6.46 3.55 -1.72
N LEU A 103 -5.17 3.92 -1.74
CA LEU A 103 -4.54 4.54 -2.91
C LEU A 103 -4.54 3.61 -4.14
N VAL A 104 -4.20 2.33 -3.95
CA VAL A 104 -4.27 1.32 -5.01
C VAL A 104 -5.69 1.20 -5.56
N ARG A 105 -6.70 1.11 -4.67
CA ARG A 105 -8.11 1.06 -5.08
C ARG A 105 -8.52 2.30 -5.84
N HIS A 106 -8.09 3.48 -5.41
CA HIS A 106 -8.39 4.73 -6.09
C HIS A 106 -7.83 4.72 -7.52
N ILE A 107 -6.55 4.37 -7.70
CA ILE A 107 -5.92 4.25 -9.03
C ILE A 107 -6.70 3.24 -9.91
N MET A 108 -7.09 2.09 -9.36
CA MET A 108 -7.84 1.07 -10.10
C MET A 108 -9.23 1.56 -10.53
N VAL A 109 -9.94 2.30 -9.68
CA VAL A 109 -11.26 2.85 -10.03
C VAL A 109 -11.13 3.94 -11.09
N GLU A 110 -10.13 4.82 -10.98
CA GLU A 110 -9.86 5.83 -12.01
C GLU A 110 -9.46 5.18 -13.35
N ALA A 111 -8.60 4.16 -13.33
CA ALA A 111 -8.23 3.38 -14.51
C ALA A 111 -9.44 2.67 -15.14
N GLY A 112 -10.33 2.12 -14.30
CA GLY A 112 -11.53 1.43 -14.73
C GLY A 112 -12.48 2.28 -15.58
N LYS A 113 -12.58 3.59 -15.30
CA LYS A 113 -13.39 4.55 -16.09
C LYS A 113 -12.95 4.62 -17.56
N PHE A 114 -11.67 4.35 -17.84
CA PHE A 114 -11.09 4.33 -19.18
C PHE A 114 -10.97 2.91 -19.77
N GLY A 115 -11.53 1.89 -19.11
CA GLY A 115 -11.39 0.49 -19.53
C GLY A 115 -9.98 -0.06 -19.35
N LEU A 116 -9.20 0.53 -18.45
CA LEU A 116 -7.83 0.13 -18.12
C LEU A 116 -7.82 -0.72 -16.85
N SER A 117 -7.10 -1.83 -16.88
CA SER A 117 -6.78 -2.63 -15.70
C SER A 117 -5.45 -2.16 -15.11
N CYS A 118 -5.34 -2.14 -13.78
CA CYS A 118 -4.18 -1.64 -13.07
C CYS A 118 -3.74 -2.67 -12.03
N THR A 119 -2.55 -3.25 -12.16
CA THR A 119 -2.05 -4.31 -11.28
C THR A 119 -0.86 -3.81 -10.47
N PRO A 120 -0.89 -3.84 -9.13
CA PRO A 120 0.26 -3.43 -8.31
C PRO A 120 1.46 -4.33 -8.60
N LEU A 121 2.60 -3.70 -8.90
CA LEU A 121 3.90 -4.37 -9.01
C LEU A 121 4.68 -4.23 -7.72
N PHE A 122 4.65 -3.03 -7.13
CA PHE A 122 5.39 -2.71 -5.93
C PHE A 122 4.67 -1.62 -5.14
N VAL A 123 4.69 -1.75 -3.82
CA VAL A 123 4.28 -0.68 -2.91
C VAL A 123 5.30 -0.53 -1.79
N GLN A 124 5.40 0.69 -1.28
CA GLN A 124 6.26 1.00 -0.16
C GLN A 124 5.58 2.04 0.73
N SER A 125 5.61 1.83 2.04
CA SER A 125 5.43 2.90 3.01
C SER A 125 6.76 3.17 3.68
N SER A 126 7.20 4.43 3.71
CA SER A 126 8.43 4.83 4.38
C SER A 126 8.31 6.27 4.83
N ASP A 127 8.89 6.58 6.01
CA ASP A 127 8.88 7.92 6.58
C ASP A 127 7.46 8.50 6.65
N HIS A 128 7.19 9.56 5.88
CA HIS A 128 5.90 10.26 5.83
C HIS A 128 5.18 10.14 4.47
N TYR A 129 5.51 9.13 3.65
CA TYR A 129 4.87 8.91 2.36
C TYR A 129 4.54 7.44 2.08
N VAL A 130 3.68 7.25 1.08
CA VAL A 130 3.45 5.96 0.45
C VAL A 130 3.69 6.04 -1.04
N ARG A 131 4.23 4.97 -1.62
CA ARG A 131 4.51 4.85 -3.05
C ARG A 131 3.86 3.59 -3.60
N VAL A 132 3.24 3.73 -4.77
CA VAL A 132 2.53 2.65 -5.47
C VAL A 132 2.99 2.65 -6.92
N CYS A 133 3.55 1.54 -7.37
CA CYS A 133 3.91 1.29 -8.76
C CYS A 133 2.98 0.21 -9.32
N CYS A 134 2.25 0.53 -10.38
CA CYS A 134 1.31 -0.38 -11.01
C CYS A 134 1.58 -0.53 -12.50
N GLN A 135 1.36 -1.73 -13.02
CA GLN A 135 1.31 -1.97 -14.46
C GLN A 135 -0.11 -1.75 -14.97
N VAL A 136 -0.24 -1.03 -16.09
CA VAL A 136 -1.53 -0.63 -16.66
C VAL A 136 -1.72 -1.23 -18.03
N PHE A 137 -2.84 -1.92 -18.25
CA PHE A 137 -3.20 -2.52 -19.53
C PHE A 137 -4.60 -2.13 -19.97
N LYS A 138 -4.80 -1.98 -21.28
CA LYS A 138 -6.11 -1.93 -21.93
C LYS A 138 -6.77 -3.30 -21.83
N ASN A 139 -7.58 -3.49 -20.81
CA ASN A 139 -8.30 -4.75 -20.58
C ASN A 139 -9.58 -4.47 -19.79
N ARG A 140 -10.68 -4.25 -20.52
CA ARG A 140 -11.99 -3.89 -19.95
C ARG A 140 -12.55 -4.96 -19.02
N THR A 141 -12.37 -6.24 -19.38
CA THR A 141 -12.83 -7.37 -18.58
C THR A 141 -12.12 -7.43 -17.24
N LYS A 142 -10.78 -7.36 -17.24
CA LYS A 142 -9.98 -7.32 -16.02
C LYS A 142 -10.26 -6.06 -15.19
N ALA A 143 -10.39 -4.90 -15.83
CA ALA A 143 -10.75 -3.65 -15.16
C ALA A 143 -12.07 -3.77 -14.40
N THR A 144 -13.12 -4.29 -15.05
CA THR A 144 -14.42 -4.52 -14.43
C THR A 144 -14.32 -5.48 -13.25
N LYS A 145 -13.55 -6.57 -13.38
CA LYS A 145 -13.31 -7.53 -12.29
C LYS A 145 -12.60 -6.87 -11.10
N GLN A 146 -11.60 -6.02 -11.36
CA GLN A 146 -10.86 -5.31 -10.31
C GLN A 146 -11.75 -4.33 -9.54
N VAL A 147 -12.55 -3.52 -10.25
CA VAL A 147 -13.51 -2.60 -9.61
C VAL A 147 -14.53 -3.35 -8.76
N LYS A 148 -15.03 -4.50 -9.25
CA LYS A 148 -15.96 -5.38 -8.49
C LYS A 148 -15.31 -6.07 -7.28
N SER A 149 -13.98 -6.22 -7.28
CA SER A 149 -13.24 -6.88 -6.20
C SER A 149 -12.87 -5.97 -5.03
N GLN A 150 -13.26 -4.69 -5.05
CA GLN A 150 -13.07 -3.81 -3.89
C GLN A 150 -13.72 -4.41 -2.63
N ALA A 151 -13.10 -4.17 -1.49
CA ALA A 151 -13.52 -4.73 -0.21
C ALA A 151 -13.42 -3.70 0.91
N TYR A 152 -13.85 -4.07 2.10
CA TYR A 152 -13.80 -3.27 3.32
C TYR A 152 -13.03 -4.04 4.39
N VAL A 153 -12.43 -3.33 5.33
CA VAL A 153 -11.89 -3.94 6.55
C VAL A 153 -12.85 -3.66 7.68
N MET A 154 -13.46 -4.72 8.20
CA MET A 154 -14.18 -4.70 9.47
C MET A 154 -13.14 -4.69 10.59
N HIS A 155 -13.23 -3.77 11.54
CA HIS A 155 -12.30 -3.67 12.66
C HIS A 155 -13.04 -3.45 13.97
N CYS A 156 -12.67 -4.23 14.99
CA CYS A 156 -13.14 -4.04 16.35
C CYS A 156 -12.08 -3.31 17.19
N PHE A 157 -12.39 -2.08 17.58
CA PHE A 157 -11.57 -1.30 18.51
C PHE A 157 -11.65 -1.77 19.96
N LYS A 158 -12.31 -2.90 20.28
CA LYS A 158 -12.24 -3.51 21.61
C LYS A 158 -11.19 -4.63 21.66
N CYS A 159 -11.30 -5.64 20.79
CA CYS A 159 -10.43 -6.83 20.83
C CYS A 159 -9.43 -6.93 19.67
N LEU A 160 -9.28 -5.88 18.85
CA LEU A 160 -8.45 -5.86 17.63
C LEU A 160 -8.86 -6.85 16.54
N TYR A 161 -10.01 -7.53 16.67
CA TYR A 161 -10.56 -8.35 15.60
C TYR A 161 -10.60 -7.55 14.30
N ARG A 162 -10.20 -8.21 13.22
CA ARG A 162 -10.24 -7.62 11.89
C ARG A 162 -10.46 -8.67 10.81
N GLU A 163 -11.13 -8.22 9.74
CA GLU A 163 -11.41 -9.06 8.59
C GLU A 163 -11.64 -8.23 7.34
N ILE A 164 -11.14 -8.72 6.20
CA ILE A 164 -11.49 -8.17 4.90
C ILE A 164 -12.82 -8.78 4.48
N VAL A 165 -13.84 -7.95 4.32
CA VAL A 165 -15.18 -8.36 3.91
C VAL A 165 -15.59 -7.65 2.62
N LYS A 166 -16.39 -8.32 1.78
CA LYS A 166 -16.89 -7.72 0.55
C LYS A 166 -18.04 -6.74 0.79
N HIS A 167 -18.90 -7.05 1.78
CA HIS A 167 -20.10 -6.29 2.10
C HIS A 167 -20.09 -5.94 3.59
N PRO A 168 -20.04 -4.65 3.97
CA PRO A 168 -20.01 -4.21 5.36
C PRO A 168 -21.42 -4.24 5.97
N THR A 169 -21.88 -5.43 6.35
CA THR A 169 -23.27 -5.65 6.82
C THR A 169 -23.40 -5.85 8.33
N ALA A 170 -22.32 -6.23 9.02
CA ALA A 170 -22.34 -6.53 10.44
C ALA A 170 -21.94 -5.33 11.29
N ASN A 171 -22.71 -5.00 12.32
CA ASN A 171 -22.38 -3.89 13.23
C ASN A 171 -21.70 -4.34 14.53
N THR A 172 -21.62 -5.66 14.75
CA THR A 172 -21.08 -6.28 15.96
C THR A 172 -19.91 -7.20 15.65
N CYS A 173 -18.92 -7.21 16.53
CA CYS A 173 -17.73 -8.04 16.44
C CYS A 173 -18.08 -9.51 16.73
N PRO A 174 -17.70 -10.47 15.86
CA PRO A 174 -17.97 -11.88 16.09
C PRO A 174 -17.19 -12.46 17.29
N ASP A 175 -16.06 -11.86 17.67
CA ASP A 175 -15.23 -12.36 18.76
C ASP A 175 -15.67 -11.87 20.15
N CYS A 176 -16.21 -10.66 20.26
CA CYS A 176 -16.49 -10.04 21.57
C CYS A 176 -17.81 -9.27 21.69
N GLY A 177 -18.64 -9.26 20.64
CA GLY A 177 -19.95 -8.61 20.62
C GLY A 177 -19.95 -7.07 20.57
N ALA A 178 -18.79 -6.42 20.72
CA ALA A 178 -18.70 -4.95 20.67
C ALA A 178 -18.93 -4.38 19.27
N SER A 179 -19.22 -3.08 19.18
CA SER A 179 -19.38 -2.40 17.90
C SER A 179 -18.11 -2.49 17.03
N VAL A 180 -18.29 -2.63 15.72
CA VAL A 180 -17.20 -2.54 14.74
C VAL A 180 -17.26 -1.28 13.90
N GLN A 181 -16.14 -0.93 13.29
CA GLN A 181 -16.04 0.12 12.28
C GLN A 181 -15.47 -0.46 10.99
N TYR A 182 -15.69 0.26 9.88
CA TYR A 182 -15.29 -0.16 8.55
C TYR A 182 -14.31 0.84 7.91
N ALA A 183 -13.19 0.33 7.41
CA ALA A 183 -12.34 1.06 6.46
C ALA A 183 -12.62 0.59 5.03
N GLY A 184 -12.59 1.50 4.06
CA GLY A 184 -12.74 1.19 2.64
C GLY A 184 -13.80 2.03 1.92
N PRO A 185 -14.16 1.68 0.68
CA PRO A 185 -13.65 0.52 -0.07
C PRO A 185 -12.15 0.60 -0.35
N LEU A 186 -11.46 -0.53 -0.38
CA LEU A 186 -10.01 -0.64 -0.59
C LEU A 186 -9.65 -1.87 -1.42
N TRP A 187 -8.37 -1.97 -1.79
CA TRP A 187 -7.84 -3.10 -2.54
C TRP A 187 -7.53 -4.29 -1.59
N PRO A 188 -8.22 -5.44 -1.73
CA PRO A 188 -7.96 -6.59 -0.87
C PRO A 188 -6.84 -7.49 -1.38
N GLY A 189 -6.41 -7.34 -2.63
CA GLY A 189 -5.47 -8.26 -3.26
C GLY A 189 -4.01 -8.08 -2.81
N LYS A 190 -3.12 -8.79 -3.51
CA LYS A 190 -1.68 -8.69 -3.32
C LYS A 190 -1.19 -7.27 -3.62
N LEU A 191 -0.18 -6.84 -2.87
CA LEU A 191 0.42 -5.52 -2.97
C LEU A 191 1.73 -5.51 -3.76
N TRP A 192 2.34 -6.68 -3.96
CA TRP A 192 3.61 -6.82 -4.65
C TRP A 192 3.54 -7.98 -5.65
N ASN A 193 4.31 -7.84 -6.72
CA ASN A 193 4.63 -8.90 -7.64
C ASN A 193 6.02 -9.48 -7.25
N PRO A 194 6.13 -10.79 -6.93
CA PRO A 194 7.40 -11.39 -6.49
C PRO A 194 8.53 -11.25 -7.49
N GLU A 195 8.25 -11.51 -8.77
CA GLU A 195 9.24 -11.44 -9.83
C GLU A 195 9.80 -10.01 -9.97
N PHE A 196 8.93 -9.00 -9.87
CA PHE A 196 9.33 -7.59 -9.90
C PHE A 196 10.19 -7.20 -8.69
N VAL A 197 9.87 -7.70 -7.49
CA VAL A 197 10.69 -7.45 -6.29
C VAL A 197 12.07 -8.10 -6.42
N ASP A 198 12.15 -9.29 -7.00
CA ASP A 198 13.42 -9.96 -7.27
C ASP A 198 14.28 -9.17 -8.27
N ILE A 199 13.69 -8.72 -9.38
CA ILE A 199 14.37 -7.84 -10.34
C ILE A 199 14.85 -6.55 -9.64
N MET A 200 14.03 -5.94 -8.79
CA MET A 200 14.42 -4.74 -8.05
C MET A 200 15.62 -4.98 -7.13
N LEU A 201 15.67 -6.13 -6.44
CA LEU A 201 16.79 -6.50 -5.57
C LEU A 201 18.08 -6.66 -6.39
N GLU A 202 18.03 -7.42 -7.48
CA GLU A 202 19.18 -7.63 -8.37
C GLU A 202 19.71 -6.32 -8.95
N GLU A 203 18.81 -5.45 -9.41
CA GLU A 203 19.19 -4.14 -9.95
C GLU A 203 19.75 -3.22 -8.86
N TYR A 204 19.30 -3.33 -7.61
CA TYR A 204 19.87 -2.57 -6.50
C TYR A 204 21.30 -3.00 -6.19
N GLU A 205 21.56 -4.31 -6.17
CA GLU A 205 22.87 -4.88 -5.87
C GLU A 205 23.91 -4.52 -6.94
N LYS A 206 23.49 -4.36 -8.21
CA LYS A 206 24.34 -3.87 -9.30
C LYS A 206 24.72 -2.38 -9.19
N ARG A 207 24.09 -1.61 -8.28
CA ARG A 207 24.25 -0.14 -8.17
C ARG A 207 24.73 0.25 -6.77
N PRO A 208 26.04 0.13 -6.49
CA PRO A 208 26.61 0.34 -5.16
C PRO A 208 26.49 1.78 -4.65
N TYR A 209 26.22 2.75 -5.53
CA TYR A 209 25.97 4.15 -5.18
C TYR A 209 24.60 4.38 -4.54
N LEU A 210 23.70 3.38 -4.57
CA LEU A 210 22.38 3.47 -3.94
C LEU A 210 22.44 3.15 -2.43
N SER A 211 21.49 3.69 -1.67
CA SER A 211 21.46 3.53 -0.21
C SER A 211 21.24 2.09 0.25
N THR A 212 22.04 1.60 1.19
CA THR A 212 21.81 0.28 1.82
C THR A 212 20.43 0.14 2.49
N ARG A 213 19.75 1.25 2.78
CA ARG A 213 18.36 1.27 3.26
C ARG A 213 17.39 0.62 2.27
N GLY A 214 17.56 0.84 0.96
CA GLY A 214 16.69 0.27 -0.06
C GLY A 214 16.74 -1.26 -0.07
N VAL A 215 17.94 -1.82 -0.02
CA VAL A 215 18.15 -3.29 0.11
C VAL A 215 17.45 -3.85 1.35
N LYS A 216 17.55 -3.18 2.49
CA LYS A 216 16.88 -3.62 3.72
C LYS A 216 15.36 -3.66 3.54
N ILE A 217 14.76 -2.61 2.97
CA ILE A 217 13.31 -2.54 2.72
C ILE A 217 12.88 -3.64 1.75
N LEU A 218 13.59 -3.82 0.64
CA LEU A 218 13.27 -4.86 -0.34
C LEU A 218 13.37 -6.27 0.26
N LYS A 219 14.35 -6.53 1.14
CA LYS A 219 14.45 -7.80 1.88
C LYS A 219 13.29 -8.01 2.86
N TYR A 220 12.79 -6.95 3.52
CA TYR A 220 11.56 -7.05 4.32
C TYR A 220 10.36 -7.41 3.44
N ILE A 221 10.18 -6.68 2.33
CA ILE A 221 9.08 -6.91 1.38
C ILE A 221 9.10 -8.33 0.83
N LYS A 222 10.27 -8.84 0.42
CA LYS A 222 10.44 -10.20 -0.09
C LYS A 222 10.01 -11.26 0.93
N ASN A 223 10.26 -11.04 2.22
CA ASN A 223 9.86 -11.96 3.28
C ASN A 223 8.36 -11.88 3.64
N GLU A 224 7.69 -10.75 3.39
CA GLU A 224 6.26 -10.56 3.72
C GLU A 224 5.33 -10.68 2.51
N ILE A 225 5.84 -10.91 1.30
CA ILE A 225 5.09 -10.83 0.05
C ILE A 225 3.87 -11.77 -0.02
N ASN A 226 3.98 -12.92 0.62
CA ASN A 226 2.91 -13.93 0.72
C ASN A 226 2.23 -13.94 2.09
N ALA A 227 2.58 -13.02 2.97
CA ALA A 227 2.00 -12.93 4.30
C ALA A 227 0.59 -12.36 4.25
N PHE A 228 -0.17 -12.67 5.29
CA PHE A 228 -1.56 -12.24 5.40
C PHE A 228 -1.68 -10.70 5.48
N PRO A 229 -2.73 -10.12 4.89
CA PRO A 229 -2.95 -8.69 4.89
C PRO A 229 -3.22 -8.18 6.32
N LEU A 230 -2.96 -6.89 6.56
CA LEU A 230 -3.20 -6.18 7.82
C LEU A 230 -2.34 -6.70 8.98
N HIS A 231 -1.22 -6.02 9.23
CA HIS A 231 -0.31 -6.39 10.31
C HIS A 231 -0.87 -6.09 11.71
N TYR A 232 -0.27 -6.73 12.71
CA TYR A 232 -0.38 -6.41 14.13
C TYR A 232 0.88 -5.68 14.57
N THR A 233 0.82 -4.93 15.66
CA THR A 233 2.00 -4.37 16.31
C THR A 233 2.10 -4.85 17.76
N THR A 234 3.33 -5.00 18.24
CA THR A 234 3.58 -5.53 19.59
C THR A 234 3.14 -4.60 20.70
N ASP A 235 3.22 -3.29 20.48
CA ASP A 235 2.76 -2.25 21.40
C ASP A 235 1.23 -2.18 21.50
N GLU A 236 0.51 -2.26 20.38
CA GLU A 236 -0.96 -2.28 20.41
C GLU A 236 -1.46 -3.55 21.11
N LEU A 237 -0.82 -4.70 20.87
CA LEU A 237 -1.15 -5.92 21.61
C LEU A 237 -0.82 -5.81 23.10
N ALA A 238 0.35 -5.28 23.47
CA ALA A 238 0.75 -5.13 24.87
C ALA A 238 -0.19 -4.18 25.62
N SER A 239 -0.47 -3.02 25.03
CA SER A 239 -1.39 -2.03 25.60
C SER A 239 -2.81 -2.58 25.70
N ARG A 240 -3.32 -3.20 24.63
CA ARG A 240 -4.73 -3.62 24.60
C ARG A 240 -5.05 -4.74 25.58
N PHE A 241 -4.10 -5.64 25.79
CA PHE A 241 -4.29 -6.85 26.59
C PHE A 241 -3.53 -6.81 27.91
N ASN A 242 -3.03 -5.63 28.31
CA ASN A 242 -2.31 -5.40 29.56
C ASN A 242 -1.18 -6.42 29.78
N LEU A 243 -0.37 -6.68 28.75
CA LEU A 243 0.79 -7.55 28.88
C LEU A 243 1.83 -6.88 29.78
N MET A 244 2.44 -7.64 30.69
CA MET A 244 3.47 -7.12 31.60
C MET A 244 4.70 -6.60 30.85
N GLU A 245 5.07 -7.26 29.75
CA GLU A 245 6.20 -6.87 28.91
C GLU A 245 5.82 -6.91 27.42
N GLU A 246 6.37 -5.97 26.64
CA GLU A 246 6.19 -5.96 25.20
C GLU A 246 7.00 -7.11 24.56
N PRO A 247 6.35 -8.09 23.91
CA PRO A 247 7.05 -9.25 23.37
C PRO A 247 7.89 -8.87 22.16
N SER A 248 9.04 -9.54 21.98
CA SER A 248 9.85 -9.37 20.78
C SER A 248 9.10 -9.84 19.52
N ARG A 249 8.90 -8.95 18.55
CA ARG A 249 8.29 -9.27 17.24
C ARG A 249 8.96 -10.47 16.54
N LYS A 250 10.28 -10.63 16.67
CA LYS A 250 11.00 -11.78 16.09
C LYS A 250 10.63 -13.09 16.78
N LYS A 251 10.53 -13.08 18.12
CA LYS A 251 10.11 -14.25 18.89
C LYS A 251 8.65 -14.60 18.58
N ILE A 252 7.77 -13.60 18.42
CA ILE A 252 6.37 -13.83 18.01
C ILE A 252 6.30 -14.50 16.65
N VAL A 253 6.97 -13.95 15.62
CA VAL A 253 6.96 -14.56 14.28
C VAL A 253 7.47 -16.01 14.31
N LYS A 254 8.49 -16.31 15.11
CA LYS A 254 8.96 -17.70 15.30
C LYS A 254 7.87 -18.60 15.88
N LYS A 255 7.25 -18.19 16.99
CA LYS A 255 6.13 -18.92 17.63
C LYS A 255 4.94 -19.13 16.69
N LEU A 256 4.59 -18.12 15.89
CA LEU A 256 3.51 -18.22 14.91
C LEU A 256 3.80 -19.29 13.85
N LYS A 257 5.04 -19.34 13.35
CA LYS A 257 5.48 -20.38 12.40
C LYS A 257 5.44 -21.78 13.02
N GLU A 258 5.92 -21.92 14.25
CA GLU A 258 5.86 -23.18 15.01
C GLU A 258 4.41 -23.65 15.23
N ALA A 259 3.48 -22.71 15.39
CA ALA A 259 2.05 -22.97 15.52
C ALA A 259 1.32 -23.20 14.18
N GLY A 260 2.04 -23.25 13.05
CA GLY A 260 1.49 -23.60 11.72
C GLY A 260 1.27 -22.44 10.75
N ASP A 261 1.58 -21.18 11.14
CA ASP A 261 1.49 -20.02 10.24
C ASP A 261 2.78 -19.84 9.44
N SER A 262 2.96 -20.65 8.40
CA SER A 262 4.19 -20.66 7.56
C SER A 262 4.52 -19.30 6.92
N HIS A 263 3.51 -18.45 6.74
CA HIS A 263 3.63 -17.12 6.13
C HIS A 263 3.75 -15.97 7.15
N ALA A 264 3.85 -16.27 8.46
CA ALA A 264 4.12 -15.24 9.46
C ALA A 264 5.45 -14.52 9.16
N SER A 265 5.45 -13.20 9.26
CA SER A 265 6.61 -12.38 8.86
C SER A 265 6.63 -11.05 9.62
N LEU A 266 7.81 -10.41 9.65
CA LEU A 266 7.89 -8.99 9.99
C LEU A 266 7.38 -8.16 8.80
N THR A 267 6.90 -6.94 9.05
CA THR A 267 6.43 -6.05 7.98
C THR A 267 7.29 -4.80 7.83
N HIS A 268 7.44 -4.30 6.60
CA HIS A 268 8.07 -3.01 6.35
C HIS A 268 7.17 -1.82 6.76
N PHE A 269 5.86 -2.03 6.95
CA PHE A 269 4.92 -0.96 7.26
C PHE A 269 5.10 -0.36 8.67
N HIS A 270 5.65 -1.14 9.60
CA HIS A 270 5.82 -0.72 10.99
C HIS A 270 7.01 -1.43 11.64
N ASP A 271 7.81 -0.70 12.40
CA ASP A 271 9.00 -1.22 13.09
C ASP A 271 8.65 -2.19 14.23
N LYS A 272 7.48 -2.04 14.84
CA LYS A 272 6.88 -3.01 15.78
C LYS A 272 5.94 -4.03 15.12
N GLY A 273 5.85 -4.01 13.79
CA GLY A 273 4.85 -4.75 13.05
C GLY A 273 5.23 -6.19 12.70
N PHE A 274 4.23 -7.07 12.68
CA PHE A 274 4.30 -8.43 12.12
C PHE A 274 2.96 -8.85 11.51
N ARG A 275 2.99 -9.79 10.56
CA ARG A 275 1.82 -10.35 9.88
C ARG A 275 1.57 -11.78 10.33
N SER A 276 0.30 -12.14 10.41
CA SER A 276 -0.13 -13.50 10.73
C SER A 276 -1.49 -13.81 10.10
N SER A 277 -1.72 -15.08 9.77
CA SER A 277 -3.03 -15.62 9.43
C SER A 277 -3.97 -15.70 10.64
N PHE A 278 -3.40 -15.77 11.85
CA PHE A 278 -4.18 -15.87 13.07
C PHE A 278 -4.86 -14.54 13.45
N LYS A 279 -6.02 -14.67 14.10
CA LYS A 279 -6.74 -13.53 14.66
C LYS A 279 -6.13 -13.13 16.01
N ALA A 280 -6.37 -11.89 16.45
CA ALA A 280 -5.81 -11.31 17.68
C ALA A 280 -5.88 -12.26 18.89
N ARG A 281 -7.04 -12.89 19.13
CA ARG A 281 -7.25 -13.82 20.25
C ARG A 281 -6.27 -14.99 20.26
N LYS A 282 -6.13 -15.68 19.12
CA LYS A 282 -5.20 -16.82 18.95
C LYS A 282 -3.75 -16.37 19.12
N ILE A 283 -3.39 -15.19 18.62
CA ILE A 283 -2.04 -14.63 18.79
C ILE A 283 -1.73 -14.42 20.28
N LEU A 284 -2.69 -13.93 21.06
CA LEU A 284 -2.51 -13.71 22.50
C LEU A 284 -2.35 -15.01 23.28
N GLU A 285 -3.15 -16.02 22.96
CA GLU A 285 -3.04 -17.35 23.57
C GLU A 285 -1.61 -17.91 23.37
N LEU A 286 -1.04 -17.77 22.17
CA LEU A 286 0.33 -18.20 21.86
C LEU A 286 1.41 -17.37 22.58
N ILE A 287 1.14 -16.10 22.83
CA ILE A 287 2.06 -15.20 23.57
C ILE A 287 2.03 -15.51 25.07
N GLN A 288 0.85 -15.75 25.65
CA GLN A 288 0.65 -15.96 27.09
C GLN A 288 0.99 -17.37 27.57
N ASN A 289 0.72 -18.42 26.77
CA ASN A 289 0.98 -19.81 27.15
C ASN A 289 2.49 -20.17 27.23
N HIS A 290 3.35 -19.29 26.72
CA HIS A 290 4.79 -19.44 26.77
C HIS A 290 5.38 -18.17 27.38
N ARG A 291 5.35 -18.05 28.72
CA ARG A 291 6.05 -17.00 29.47
C ARG A 291 7.49 -16.90 28.95
N PHE A 292 7.89 -15.68 28.58
CA PHE A 292 9.13 -15.35 27.86
C PHE A 292 10.38 -15.38 28.73
#